data_AF-A0A5I8VBV7-F1
#
_entry.id   AF-A0A5I8VBV7-F1
#
_cell.length_a   1.000
_cell.length_b   1.000
_cell.length_c   1.000
_cell.angle_alpha   90.00
_cell.angle_beta   90.00
_cell.angle_gamma   90.00
#
_symmetry.space_group_name_H-M   'P 1'
#
loop_
_entity.id
_entity.type
_entity.pdbx_description
1 polymer ?
#
loop_
_entity_poly.entity_id
_entity_poly.type
_entity_poly.pdbx_seq_one_letter_code
_entity_poly.pdbx_strand_id
1 'polypeptide(L)' 'MAMIDPRTPEGRLTLRYRGLPTSVLLSMLGVDKNATNDRPFYSRNELIEKLVIRAMDINRGNK' A
#
# COMPACT_ATOMS: atom_id res chain seq x y z
N MET A 1 2.13 -4.27 -15.35
CA MET A 1 1.16 -4.40 -14.24
C MET A 1 0.28 -5.59 -14.54
N ALA A 2 0.34 -6.64 -13.71
CA ALA A 2 -0.57 -7.75 -13.85
C ALA A 2 -2.03 -7.28 -13.70
N MET A 3 -2.95 -7.93 -14.41
CA MET A 3 -4.39 -7.72 -14.27
C MET A 3 -4.78 -7.93 -12.80
N ILE A 4 -5.37 -6.91 -12.17
CA ILE A 4 -5.80 -7.03 -10.77
C ILE A 4 -7.11 -7.80 -10.73
N ASP A 5 -7.13 -8.95 -10.05
CA ASP A 5 -8.35 -9.71 -9.82
C ASP A 5 -9.13 -9.15 -8.61
N PRO A 6 -10.29 -8.51 -8.79
CA PRO A 6 -11.09 -7.97 -7.68
C PRO A 6 -11.71 -9.06 -6.78
N ARG A 7 -11.60 -10.34 -7.13
CA ARG A 7 -12.13 -11.45 -6.34
C ARG A 7 -11.18 -11.88 -5.23
N THR A 8 -9.89 -11.58 -5.34
CA THR A 8 -8.91 -11.90 -4.29
C THR A 8 -8.88 -10.81 -3.22
N PRO A 9 -8.58 -11.14 -1.95
CA PRO A 9 -8.36 -10.13 -0.90
C PRO A 9 -7.28 -9.11 -1.29
N GLU A 10 -6.19 -9.58 -1.88
CA GLU A 10 -5.08 -8.75 -2.38
C GLU A 10 -5.53 -7.78 -3.46
N GLY A 11 -6.31 -8.25 -4.44
CA GLY A 11 -6.78 -7.39 -5.53
C GLY A 11 -7.80 -6.36 -5.06
N ARG A 12 -8.69 -6.72 -4.12
CA ARG A 12 -9.58 -5.74 -3.46
C ARG A 12 -8.82 -4.64 -2.74
N LEU A 13 -7.80 -5.01 -1.96
CA LEU A 13 -6.94 -4.06 -1.27
C LEU A 13 -6.16 -3.17 -2.26
N THR A 14 -5.62 -3.76 -3.32
CA THR A 14 -4.90 -3.04 -4.36
C THR A 14 -5.79 -1.99 -5.03
N LEU A 15 -7.04 -2.33 -5.39
CA LEU A 15 -8.00 -1.39 -5.97
C LEU A 15 -8.39 -0.29 -4.98
N ARG A 16 -8.61 -0.65 -3.71
CA ARG A 16 -8.91 0.32 -2.65
C ARG A 16 -7.79 1.34 -2.49
N TYR A 17 -6.55 0.91 -2.38
CA TYR A 17 -5.40 1.81 -2.22
C TYR A 17 -5.10 2.60 -3.51
N ARG A 18 -5.35 2.05 -4.69
CA ARG A 18 -5.24 2.80 -5.96
C ARG A 18 -6.14 4.02 -6.01
N GLY A 19 -7.31 3.98 -5.36
CA GLY A 19 -8.23 5.11 -5.27
C GLY A 19 -7.80 6.23 -4.31
N LEU A 20 -6.75 6.03 -3.51
CA LEU A 20 -6.30 7.00 -2.50
C LEU A 20 -5.20 7.91 -3.03
N PRO A 21 -5.12 9.18 -2.59
CA PRO A 21 -4.00 10.05 -2.96
C PRO A 21 -2.70 9.56 -2.32
N THR A 22 -1.56 9.85 -2.97
CA THR A 22 -0.23 9.38 -2.52
C THR A 22 0.09 9.86 -1.10
N SER A 23 -0.36 11.05 -0.72
CA SER A 23 -0.22 11.59 0.64
C SER A 23 -0.87 10.70 1.71
N VAL A 24 -2.05 10.14 1.41
CA VAL A 24 -2.76 9.22 2.31
C VAL A 24 -2.03 7.88 2.38
N LEU A 25 -1.54 7.35 1.25
CA LEU A 25 -0.74 6.12 1.25
C LEU A 25 0.51 6.23 2.12
N LEU A 26 1.23 7.36 2.02
CA LEU A 26 2.39 7.65 2.86
C LEU A 26 2.03 7.73 4.34
N SER A 27 0.94 8.43 4.68
CA SER A 27 0.44 8.52 6.05
C SER A 27 0.07 7.15 6.64
N MET A 28 -0.59 6.28 5.87
CA MET A 28 -0.92 4.92 6.28
C MET A 28 0.32 4.04 6.51
N LEU A 29 1.41 4.31 5.80
CA LEU A 29 2.71 3.65 5.98
C LEU A 29 3.56 4.28 7.09
N GLY A 30 3.09 5.36 7.74
CA GLY A 30 3.88 6.10 8.73
C GLY A 30 5.08 6.83 8.13
N VAL A 31 5.09 7.06 6.82
CA VAL A 31 6.16 7.79 6.12
C VAL A 31 5.83 9.28 6.14
N ASP A 32 6.70 10.08 6.74
CA ASP A 32 6.57 11.53 6.68
C ASP A 32 6.76 12.00 5.23
N LYS A 33 5.75 12.71 4.71
CA LYS A 33 5.76 13.28 3.36
C LYS A 33 6.90 14.26 3.15
N ASN A 34 7.36 14.93 4.21
CA ASN A 34 8.42 15.94 4.26
C ASN A 34 9.80 15.37 4.64
N ALA A 35 9.93 14.06 4.86
CA ALA A 35 11.26 13.46 5.07
C ALA A 35 12.04 13.53 3.74
N THR A 36 12.95 14.50 3.62
CA THR A 36 13.70 14.80 2.40
C THR A 36 15.08 14.18 2.33
N ASN A 37 15.67 13.75 3.45
CA ASN A 37 17.12 13.54 3.50
C ASN A 37 17.59 12.08 3.39
N ASP A 38 16.81 11.07 3.82
CA ASP A 38 17.29 9.67 3.86
C ASP A 38 16.21 8.61 3.54
N ARG A 39 15.05 9.00 3.00
CA ARG A 39 13.99 8.02 2.71
C ARG A 39 14.20 7.36 1.34
N PRO A 40 14.00 6.03 1.21
CA PRO A 40 13.92 5.40 -0.09
C PRO A 40 12.80 6.04 -0.92
N PHE A 41 13.08 6.33 -2.19
CA PHE A 41 12.04 6.74 -3.12
C PHE A 41 11.14 5.55 -3.42
N TYR A 42 9.86 5.65 -3.07
CA TYR A 42 8.85 4.66 -3.44
C TYR A 42 7.94 5.22 -4.52
N SER A 43 7.82 4.49 -5.62
CA SER A 43 6.75 4.73 -6.59
C SER A 43 5.38 4.50 -5.93
N ARG A 44 4.34 5.10 -6.52
CA ARG A 44 2.95 4.90 -6.04
C ARG A 44 2.56 3.43 -5.96
N ASN A 45 3.05 2.60 -6.89
CA ASN A 45 2.75 1.17 -6.90
C ASN A 45 3.43 0.43 -5.75
N GLU A 46 4.68 0.77 -5.43
CA GLU A 46 5.39 0.19 -4.29
C GLU A 46 4.74 0.58 -2.96
N LEU A 47 4.21 1.80 -2.84
CA LEU A 47 3.43 2.20 -1.66
C LEU A 47 2.17 1.33 -1.51
N ILE A 48 1.46 1.10 -2.62
CA ILE A 48 0.26 0.25 -2.64
C ILE A 48 0.63 -1.19 -2.27
N GLU A 49 1.69 -1.74 -2.86
CA GLU A 49 2.15 -3.10 -2.60
C GLU A 49 2.53 -3.30 -1.12
N LYS A 50 3.29 -2.38 -0.53
CA LYS A 50 3.62 -2.42 0.90
C LYS A 50 2.38 -2.40 1.79
N LEU A 51 1.38 -1.60 1.45
CA LEU A 51 0.11 -1.56 2.18
C LEU A 51 -0.68 -2.87 2.05
N VAL A 52 -0.72 -3.47 0.86
CA VAL A 52 -1.36 -4.77 0.63
C VAL A 52 -0.67 -5.85 1.46
N ILE A 53 0.67 -5.94 1.40
CA ILE A 53 1.44 -6.91 2.18
C ILE A 53 1.17 -6.73 3.68
N ARG A 54 1.25 -5.50 4.20
CA ARG A 54 0.97 -5.20 5.62
C ARG A 54 -0.44 -5.60 6.03
N ALA A 55 -1.43 -5.31 5.20
CA ALA A 55 -2.81 -5.67 5.48
C ALA A 55 -3.04 -7.20 5.41
N MET A 56 -2.39 -7.91 4.48
CA MET A 56 -2.47 -9.37 4.39
C MET A 56 -1.81 -10.06 5.59
N ASP A 57 -0.68 -9.53 6.07
CA ASP A 57 0.01 -10.03 7.26
C ASP A 57 -0.84 -9.88 8.54
N ILE A 58 -1.43 -8.70 8.76
CA ILE A 58 -2.35 -8.45 9.88
C ILE A 58 -3.53 -9.43 9.85
N ASN A 59 -4.11 -9.68 8.66
CA ASN A 59 -5.22 -10.62 8.52
C ASN A 59 -4.81 -12.08 8.77
N ARG A 60 -3.54 -12.42 8.58
CA ARG A 60 -3.01 -13.77 8.81
C ARG A 60 -2.71 -14.05 10.27
N GLY A 61 -2.28 -13.04 11.03
CA GLY A 61 -2.03 -13.15 12.47
C GLY A 61 -3.30 -13.12 13.34
N ASN A 62 -4.45 -12.79 12.76
CA ASN A 62 -5.73 -12.68 13.47
C ASN A 62 -6.62 -13.93 13.31
N LYS A 63 -6.01 -15.08 13.00
CA LYS A 63 -6.65 -16.36 12.72
C LYS A 63 -6.01 -17.45 13.59
#